data_AF-A0A2H5YYQ4-F1
#
_entry.id   AF-A0A2H5YYQ4-F1
#
_cell.length_a   1.000
_cell.length_b   1.000
_cell.length_c   1.000
_cell.angle_alpha   90.00
_cell.angle_beta   90.00
_cell.angle_gamma   90.00
#
_symmetry.space_group_name_H-M   'P 1'
#
loop_
_entity.id
_entity.type
_entity.pdbx_description
1 polymer ?
#
loop_
_entity_poly.entity_id
_entity_poly.type
_entity_poly.pdbx_seq_one_letter_code
_entity_poly.pdbx_strand_id
1 'polypeptide(L)'
;MLILANLTSATVLIYSQSLSIKTLFPNWKWLWALLTTIPAALLMLTPTVYDSYTKFLSYVSFIMAAYGGVMVADYVFIQRFHISLRDLYRQHAGRYQYLGGFNWEAYVAILLGGVFYFWTYNPATDRAGPLFVYLTAGIPTFFLAAAVYLGLTLLTRRLSVAQREGVSVGREASGS
;
A
#
# COMPACT_ATOMS: atom_id res chain seq x y z
N MET A 1 25.26 -2.95 -26.26
CA MET A 1 24.55 -1.91 -25.48
C MET A 1 23.29 -2.43 -24.78
N LEU A 2 22.39 -3.16 -25.46
CA LEU A 2 21.13 -3.66 -24.85
C LEU A 2 21.34 -4.62 -23.66
N ILE A 3 22.33 -5.51 -23.73
CA ILE A 3 22.67 -6.43 -22.62
C ILE A 3 23.12 -5.66 -21.38
N LEU A 4 23.98 -4.64 -21.54
CA LEU A 4 24.47 -3.82 -20.43
C LEU A 4 23.33 -3.04 -19.76
N ALA A 5 22.41 -2.47 -20.56
CA ALA A 5 21.25 -1.76 -20.04
C ALA A 5 20.34 -2.68 -19.19
N ASN A 6 20.02 -3.87 -19.71
CA ASN A 6 19.20 -4.84 -18.98
C ASN A 6 19.91 -5.37 -17.72
N LEU A 7 21.22 -5.58 -17.77
CA LEU A 7 22.01 -6.02 -16.61
C LEU A 7 21.96 -4.98 -15.48
N THR A 8 22.09 -3.70 -15.81
CA THR A 8 21.97 -2.61 -14.83
C THR A 8 20.57 -2.57 -14.23
N SER A 9 19.50 -2.61 -15.05
CA SER A 9 18.12 -2.61 -14.55
C SER A 9 17.83 -3.82 -13.64
N ALA A 10 18.26 -5.02 -14.04
CA ALA A 10 18.10 -6.23 -13.23
C ALA A 10 18.79 -6.11 -11.86
N THR A 11 20.00 -5.54 -11.83
CA THR A 11 20.75 -5.33 -10.59
C THR A 11 20.03 -4.39 -9.63
N VAL A 12 19.49 -3.27 -10.13
CA VAL A 12 18.73 -2.31 -9.31
C VAL A 12 17.47 -2.93 -8.72
N LEU A 13 16.74 -3.73 -9.53
CA LEU A 13 15.52 -4.41 -9.07
C LEU A 13 15.81 -5.47 -8.00
N ILE A 14 16.89 -6.25 -8.14
CA ILE A 14 17.30 -7.25 -7.15
C ILE A 14 17.76 -6.57 -5.86
N TYR A 15 18.49 -5.46 -5.97
CA TYR A 15 18.95 -4.71 -4.80
C TYR A 15 17.78 -4.12 -3.99
N SER A 16 16.80 -3.50 -4.65
CA SER A 16 15.63 -2.91 -3.98
C SER A 16 14.80 -3.97 -3.24
N GLN A 17 14.57 -5.12 -3.86
CA GLN A 17 13.88 -6.25 -3.22
C GLN A 17 14.68 -6.77 -2.02
N SER A 18 15.99 -6.98 -2.19
CA SER A 18 16.85 -7.49 -1.12
C SER A 18 16.90 -6.55 0.09
N LEU A 19 16.92 -5.23 -0.15
CA LEU A 19 16.86 -4.22 0.89
C LEU A 19 15.55 -4.31 1.68
N SER A 20 14.42 -4.51 1.00
CA SER A 20 13.11 -4.66 1.65
C SER A 20 13.02 -5.90 2.55
N ILE A 21 13.63 -7.03 2.17
CA ILE A 21 13.71 -8.19 3.06
C ILE A 21 14.56 -7.88 4.30
N LYS A 22 15.68 -7.16 4.11
CA LYS A 22 16.60 -6.84 5.21
C LYS A 22 16.02 -5.84 6.20
N THR A 23 15.16 -4.92 5.75
CA THR A 23 14.45 -4.01 6.65
C THR A 23 13.42 -4.73 7.53
N LEU A 24 12.83 -5.82 7.03
CA LEU A 24 11.90 -6.66 7.80
C LEU A 24 12.62 -7.63 8.75
N PHE A 25 13.71 -8.24 8.30
CA PHE A 25 14.48 -9.23 9.06
C PHE A 25 15.97 -8.84 9.13
N PRO A 26 16.35 -7.94 10.05
CA PRO A 26 17.70 -7.37 10.08
C PRO A 26 18.82 -8.38 10.35
N ASN A 27 18.49 -9.50 11.02
CA ASN A 27 19.44 -10.55 11.39
C ASN A 27 19.68 -11.59 10.28
N TRP A 28 18.96 -11.53 9.16
CA TRP A 28 19.15 -12.47 8.05
C TRP A 28 20.35 -12.09 7.17
N LYS A 29 21.09 -13.11 6.72
CA LYS A 29 22.18 -12.93 5.75
C LYS A 29 21.61 -12.46 4.41
N TRP A 30 22.33 -11.57 3.73
CA TRP A 30 21.97 -11.08 2.39
C TRP A 30 21.72 -12.19 1.35
N LEU A 31 22.34 -13.36 1.52
CA LEU A 31 22.13 -14.52 0.66
C LEU A 31 20.66 -14.97 0.63
N TRP A 32 19.97 -14.96 1.78
CA TRP A 32 18.56 -15.36 1.87
C TRP A 32 17.64 -14.33 1.22
N ALA A 33 18.00 -13.04 1.30
CA ALA A 33 17.29 -11.98 0.60
C ALA A 33 17.42 -12.14 -0.92
N LEU A 34 18.62 -12.49 -1.42
CA LEU A 34 18.86 -12.77 -2.84
C LEU A 34 18.08 -14.00 -3.33
N LEU A 35 17.96 -15.02 -2.47
CA LEU A 35 17.29 -16.29 -2.76
C LEU A 35 15.80 -16.09 -3.11
N THR A 36 15.17 -14.99 -2.66
CA THR A 36 13.80 -14.63 -3.02
C THR A 36 13.60 -14.37 -4.53
N THR A 37 14.68 -14.09 -5.27
CA THR A 37 14.62 -13.87 -6.73
C THR A 37 14.47 -15.20 -7.50
N ILE A 38 14.89 -16.32 -6.92
CA ILE A 38 14.87 -17.64 -7.56
C ILE A 38 13.45 -18.10 -7.95
N PRO A 39 12.43 -18.07 -7.06
CA PRO A 39 11.09 -18.47 -7.44
C PRO A 39 10.49 -17.57 -8.53
N ALA A 40 10.77 -16.26 -8.51
CA ALA A 40 10.33 -15.36 -9.58
C ALA A 40 10.97 -15.71 -10.93
N ALA A 41 12.27 -16.00 -10.95
CA ALA A 41 12.98 -16.43 -12.15
C ALA A 41 12.48 -17.79 -12.68
N LEU A 42 12.18 -18.74 -11.78
CA LEU A 42 11.63 -20.06 -12.14
C LEU A 42 10.23 -19.94 -12.75
N LEU A 43 9.38 -19.07 -12.19
CA LEU A 43 8.05 -18.80 -12.74
C LEU A 43 8.13 -18.18 -14.14
N MET A 44 9.11 -17.29 -14.40
CA MET A 44 9.29 -16.70 -15.73
C MET A 44 9.74 -17.69 -16.81
N LEU A 45 10.36 -18.80 -16.43
CA LEU A 45 10.77 -19.86 -17.36
C LEU A 45 9.62 -20.77 -17.78
N THR A 46 8.44 -20.65 -17.15
CA THR A 46 7.27 -21.48 -17.45
C THR A 46 6.43 -20.88 -18.58
N PRO A 47 6.18 -21.59 -19.70
CA PRO A 47 5.44 -21.06 -20.85
C PRO A 47 4.04 -20.53 -20.50
N THR A 48 3.35 -21.18 -19.56
CA THR A 48 1.99 -20.80 -19.12
C THR A 48 1.94 -19.42 -18.45
N VAL A 49 3.04 -19.00 -17.81
CA VAL A 49 3.13 -17.68 -17.16
C VAL A 49 3.33 -16.59 -18.20
N TYR A 50 4.03 -16.90 -19.30
CA TYR A 50 4.23 -15.97 -20.40
C TYR A 50 2.90 -15.63 -21.10
N ASP A 51 2.08 -16.63 -21.38
CA ASP A 51 0.75 -16.42 -21.99
C ASP A 51 -0.19 -15.61 -21.09
N SER A 52 -0.03 -15.71 -19.77
CA SER A 52 -0.81 -14.98 -18.77
C SER A 52 -0.15 -13.68 -18.30
N TYR A 53 0.96 -13.26 -18.91
CA TYR A 53 1.75 -12.11 -18.44
C TYR A 53 0.94 -10.82 -18.39
N THR A 54 0.10 -10.56 -19.39
CA THR A 54 -0.78 -9.37 -19.42
C THR A 54 -1.78 -9.36 -18.25
N LYS A 55 -2.29 -10.53 -17.85
CA LYS A 55 -3.19 -10.65 -16.70
C LYS A 55 -2.43 -10.36 -15.42
N PHE A 56 -1.25 -10.95 -15.25
CA PHE A 56 -0.36 -10.68 -14.12
C PHE A 56 -0.04 -9.19 -14.00
N LEU A 57 0.36 -8.54 -15.09
CA LEU A 57 0.67 -7.12 -15.11
C LEU A 57 -0.54 -6.27 -14.71
N SER A 58 -1.74 -6.64 -15.17
CA SER A 58 -2.98 -5.95 -14.79
C SER A 58 -3.26 -6.02 -13.28
N TYR A 59 -3.02 -7.18 -12.65
CA TYR A 59 -3.14 -7.31 -11.19
C TYR A 59 -2.10 -6.46 -10.45
N VAL A 60 -0.84 -6.49 -10.90
CA VAL A 60 0.24 -5.71 -10.26
C VAL A 60 -0.02 -4.21 -10.38
N SER A 61 -0.39 -3.74 -11.58
CA SER A 61 -0.71 -2.32 -11.81
C SER A 61 -1.86 -1.84 -10.94
N PHE A 62 -2.89 -2.67 -10.76
CA PHE A 62 -4.00 -2.37 -9.87
C PHE A 62 -3.56 -2.21 -8.41
N ILE A 63 -2.82 -3.18 -7.88
CA ILE A 63 -2.32 -3.15 -6.50
C ILE A 63 -1.45 -1.90 -6.27
N MET A 64 -0.57 -1.61 -7.22
CA MET A 64 0.29 -0.43 -7.17
C MET A 64 -0.51 0.88 -7.22
N ALA A 65 -1.57 0.96 -8.02
CA ALA A 65 -2.43 2.13 -8.08
C ALA A 65 -3.17 2.37 -6.76
N ALA A 66 -3.74 1.33 -6.16
CA ALA A 66 -4.40 1.43 -4.85
C ALA A 66 -3.41 1.83 -3.75
N TYR A 67 -2.24 1.20 -3.72
CA TYR A 67 -1.18 1.52 -2.76
C TYR A 67 -0.67 2.95 -2.91
N GLY A 68 -0.42 3.40 -4.13
CA GLY A 68 -0.03 4.77 -4.43
C GLY A 68 -1.08 5.79 -4.00
N GLY A 69 -2.37 5.49 -4.20
CA GLY A 69 -3.48 6.36 -3.80
C GLY A 69 -3.51 6.60 -2.29
N VAL A 70 -3.39 5.52 -1.52
CA VAL A 70 -3.34 5.60 -0.05
C VAL A 70 -2.07 6.34 0.42
N MET A 71 -0.91 6.03 -0.16
CA MET A 71 0.35 6.73 0.19
C MET A 71 0.28 8.24 -0.06
N VAL A 72 -0.23 8.65 -1.23
CA VAL A 72 -0.36 10.08 -1.56
C VAL A 72 -1.38 10.75 -0.65
N ALA A 73 -2.52 10.09 -0.37
CA ALA A 73 -3.52 10.61 0.53
C ALA A 73 -2.96 10.84 1.96
N ASP A 74 -2.21 9.86 2.47
CA ASP A 74 -1.58 9.96 3.78
C ASP A 74 -0.53 11.08 3.83
N TYR A 75 0.34 11.15 2.82
CA TYR A 75 1.43 12.11 2.79
C TYR A 75 0.94 13.57 2.63
N VAL A 76 -0.02 13.80 1.73
CA VAL A 76 -0.49 15.15 1.39
C VAL A 76 -1.49 15.68 2.42
N PHE A 77 -2.50 14.89 2.79
CA PHE A 77 -3.60 15.40 3.61
C PHE A 77 -3.39 15.20 5.10
N ILE A 78 -2.84 14.04 5.50
CA ILE A 78 -2.67 13.70 6.91
C ILE A 78 -1.37 14.28 7.46
N GLN A 79 -0.26 14.00 6.79
CA GLN A 79 1.06 14.42 7.23
C GLN A 79 1.42 15.83 6.76
N ARG A 80 0.68 16.38 5.78
CA ARG A 80 0.91 17.72 5.21
C ARG A 80 2.38 17.97 4.86
N PHE A 81 3.00 17.00 4.18
CA PHE A 81 4.41 17.04 3.78
C PHE A 81 5.42 17.11 4.95
N HIS A 82 5.02 16.82 6.18
CA HIS A 82 5.90 16.81 7.36
C HIS A 82 6.08 15.39 7.91
N ILE A 83 7.18 14.74 7.50
CA ILE A 83 7.63 13.45 8.07
C ILE A 83 8.70 13.70 9.13
N SER A 84 8.43 13.31 10.37
CA SER A 84 9.46 13.22 11.42
C SER A 84 10.29 11.94 11.24
N LEU A 85 11.51 12.07 10.71
CA LEU A 85 12.48 10.95 10.58
C LEU A 85 12.84 10.31 11.93
N ARG A 86 12.89 11.13 12.99
CA ARG A 86 13.20 10.64 14.35
C ARG A 86 12.12 9.72 14.91
N ASP A 87 10.86 9.99 14.59
CA ASP A 87 9.74 9.15 15.02
C ASP A 87 9.60 7.89 14.16
N LEU A 88 10.05 7.91 12.91
CA LEU A 88 10.01 6.75 12.01
C LEU A 88 10.94 5.61 12.47
N TYR A 89 12.09 5.95 13.07
CA TYR A 89 13.04 4.99 13.63
C TYR A 89 12.75 4.59 15.09
N ARG A 90 11.81 5.26 15.76
CA ARG A 90 11.43 4.94 17.15
C ARG A 90 10.30 3.90 17.17
N GLN A 91 10.68 2.63 17.31
CA GLN A 91 9.76 1.49 17.35
C GLN A 91 8.76 1.50 18.54
N HIS A 92 9.10 2.16 19.66
CA HIS A 92 8.38 1.97 20.94
C HIS A 92 7.72 3.23 21.56
N ALA A 93 7.71 4.40 20.89
CA ALA A 93 7.04 5.61 21.41
C ALA A 93 6.83 6.72 20.35
N GLY A 94 6.93 6.40 19.06
CA GLY A 94 6.82 7.39 17.99
C GLY A 94 5.37 7.78 17.67
N ARG A 95 5.18 8.98 17.13
CA ARG A 95 3.90 9.53 16.62
C ARG A 95 3.18 8.63 15.59
N TYR A 96 3.86 7.60 15.08
CA TYR A 96 3.36 6.59 14.14
C TYR A 96 2.88 5.28 14.80
N GLN A 97 2.87 5.19 16.13
CA GLN A 97 2.13 4.14 16.81
C GLN A 97 0.62 4.45 16.75
N TYR A 98 0.02 4.14 15.60
CA TYR A 98 -1.42 3.88 15.49
C TYR A 98 -1.80 2.74 16.47
N LEU A 99 -3.07 2.47 16.76
CA LEU A 99 -3.49 1.43 17.74
C LEU A 99 -2.66 0.13 17.61
N GLY A 100 -1.72 -0.11 18.53
CA GLY A 100 -0.82 -1.27 18.51
C GLY A 100 0.24 -1.31 17.37
N GLY A 101 0.52 -0.19 16.71
CA GLY A 101 1.39 -0.11 15.53
C GLY A 101 0.71 -0.41 14.19
N PHE A 102 -0.62 -0.60 14.18
CA PHE A 102 -1.37 -1.05 13.00
C PHE A 102 -2.40 0.00 12.55
N ASN A 103 -2.27 0.51 11.32
CA ASN A 103 -3.26 1.41 10.72
C ASN A 103 -4.31 0.59 9.96
N TRP A 104 -5.35 0.14 10.68
CA TRP A 104 -6.46 -0.63 10.11
C TRP A 104 -7.19 0.11 8.98
N GLU A 105 -7.19 1.44 9.01
CA GLU A 105 -7.87 2.31 8.05
C GLU A 105 -7.23 2.20 6.66
N ALA A 106 -5.90 2.13 6.62
CA ALA A 106 -5.14 1.94 5.40
C ALA A 106 -5.43 0.56 4.77
N TYR A 107 -5.52 -0.49 5.58
CA TYR A 107 -5.88 -1.83 5.08
C TYR A 107 -7.29 -1.86 4.51
N VAL A 108 -8.27 -1.27 5.20
CA VAL A 108 -9.65 -1.19 4.73
C VAL A 108 -9.75 -0.39 3.43
N ALA A 109 -9.01 0.72 3.31
CA ALA A 109 -8.97 1.51 2.08
C ALA A 109 -8.37 0.73 0.90
N ILE A 110 -7.29 -0.02 1.11
CA ILE A 110 -6.70 -0.91 0.09
C ILE A 110 -7.69 -2.01 -0.31
N LEU A 111 -8.38 -2.62 0.66
CA LEU A 111 -9.33 -3.70 0.42
C LEU A 111 -10.55 -3.21 -0.35
N LEU A 112 -11.09 -2.03 0.01
CA LEU A 112 -12.19 -1.39 -0.72
C LEU A 112 -11.77 -0.91 -2.11
N GLY A 113 -10.55 -0.40 -2.28
CA GLY A 113 -9.97 -0.13 -3.60
C GLY A 113 -9.86 -1.40 -4.45
N GLY A 114 -9.50 -2.52 -3.81
CA GLY A 114 -9.60 -3.90 -4.31
C GLY A 114 -10.96 -4.23 -4.88
N VAL A 115 -11.97 -4.17 -4.02
CA VAL A 115 -13.34 -4.50 -4.37
C VAL A 115 -13.85 -3.60 -5.50
N PHE A 116 -13.56 -2.30 -5.45
CA PHE A 116 -13.98 -1.36 -6.50
C PHE A 116 -13.32 -1.66 -7.85
N TYR A 117 -12.05 -2.06 -7.85
CA TYR A 117 -11.39 -2.49 -9.08
C TYR A 117 -12.00 -3.76 -9.62
N PHE A 118 -12.24 -4.79 -8.80
CA PHE A 118 -12.96 -5.98 -9.24
C PHE A 118 -14.37 -5.68 -9.77
N TRP A 119 -15.02 -4.65 -9.24
CA TRP A 119 -16.32 -4.17 -9.71
C TRP A 119 -16.22 -3.39 -11.04
N THR A 120 -15.13 -2.66 -11.26
CA THR A 120 -14.91 -1.85 -12.47
C THR A 120 -14.31 -2.68 -13.62
N TYR A 121 -13.41 -3.61 -13.30
CA TYR A 121 -12.67 -4.43 -14.24
C TYR A 121 -12.35 -5.80 -13.61
N ASN A 122 -12.87 -6.86 -14.20
CA ASN A 122 -12.60 -8.23 -13.74
C ASN A 122 -11.51 -8.89 -14.60
N PRO A 123 -10.23 -8.85 -14.18
CA PRO A 123 -9.11 -9.43 -14.93
C PRO A 123 -9.18 -10.96 -15.08
N ALA A 124 -10.05 -11.66 -14.35
CA ALA A 124 -10.22 -13.11 -14.47
C ALA A 124 -11.15 -13.53 -15.63
N THR A 125 -11.99 -12.62 -16.14
CA THR A 125 -12.99 -12.93 -17.19
C THR A 125 -12.90 -12.05 -18.43
N ASP A 126 -11.90 -11.16 -18.52
CA ASP A 126 -11.69 -10.22 -19.65
C ASP A 126 -12.96 -9.43 -20.02
N ARG A 127 -13.85 -9.20 -19.04
CA ARG A 127 -15.03 -8.35 -19.20
C ARG A 127 -14.69 -6.93 -18.75
N ALA A 128 -14.41 -6.08 -19.74
CA ALA A 128 -14.39 -4.64 -19.55
C ALA A 128 -15.82 -4.17 -19.26
N GLY A 129 -16.05 -3.61 -18.06
CA GLY A 129 -17.28 -2.87 -17.79
C GLY A 129 -17.39 -1.64 -18.70
N PRO A 130 -18.59 -1.06 -18.89
CA PRO A 130 -18.83 0.07 -19.79
C PRO A 130 -17.99 1.32 -19.46
N LEU A 131 -17.50 1.46 -18.23
CA LEU A 131 -16.65 2.57 -17.77
C LEU A 131 -15.16 2.40 -18.10
N PHE A 132 -14.71 1.21 -18.50
CA PHE A 132 -13.30 0.92 -18.84
C PHE A 132 -12.84 1.66 -20.10
N VAL A 133 -13.77 1.99 -21.00
CA VAL A 133 -13.49 2.71 -22.26
C VAL A 133 -13.20 4.19 -22.03
N TYR A 134 -13.75 4.78 -20.97
CA TYR A 134 -13.61 6.22 -20.68
C TYR A 134 -12.66 6.54 -19.53
N LEU A 135 -12.45 5.61 -18.60
CA LEU A 135 -11.62 5.81 -17.42
C LEU A 135 -10.65 4.64 -17.30
N THR A 136 -9.43 4.80 -17.80
CA THR A 136 -8.30 3.86 -17.62
C THR A 136 -8.27 3.41 -16.16
N ALA A 137 -8.55 2.13 -15.88
CA ALA A 137 -8.95 1.62 -14.56
C ALA A 137 -8.03 1.98 -13.38
N GLY A 138 -6.75 2.32 -13.64
CA GLY A 138 -5.80 2.74 -12.61
C GLY A 138 -6.10 4.10 -11.97
N ILE A 139 -6.46 5.13 -12.77
CA ILE A 139 -6.67 6.50 -12.28
C ILE A 139 -7.89 6.63 -11.34
N PRO A 140 -9.11 6.15 -11.69
CA PRO A 140 -10.26 6.25 -10.79
C PRO A 140 -10.06 5.41 -9.52
N THR A 141 -9.39 4.25 -9.64
CA THR A 141 -9.02 3.42 -8.49
C THR A 141 -8.10 4.17 -7.53
N PHE A 142 -7.10 4.88 -8.05
CA PHE A 142 -6.20 5.71 -7.25
C PHE A 142 -6.95 6.79 -6.47
N PHE A 143 -7.82 7.55 -7.15
CA PHE A 143 -8.60 8.61 -6.50
C PHE A 143 -9.64 8.07 -5.52
N LEU A 144 -10.27 6.93 -5.83
CA LEU A 144 -11.24 6.32 -4.93
C LEU A 144 -10.56 5.75 -3.68
N ALA A 145 -9.43 5.05 -3.83
CA ALA A 145 -8.65 4.55 -2.70
C ALA A 145 -8.19 5.72 -1.80
N ALA A 146 -7.74 6.82 -2.40
CA ALA A 146 -7.41 8.05 -1.69
C ALA A 146 -8.63 8.64 -0.96
N ALA A 147 -9.78 8.77 -1.63
CA ALA A 147 -11.00 9.33 -1.05
C ALA A 147 -11.55 8.49 0.10
N VAL A 148 -11.56 7.16 -0.05
CA VAL A 148 -11.99 6.22 0.99
C VAL A 148 -11.08 6.29 2.21
N TYR A 149 -9.76 6.31 2.00
CA TYR A 149 -8.81 6.46 3.10
C TYR A 149 -9.00 7.77 3.86
N LEU A 150 -9.14 8.89 3.14
CA LEU A 150 -9.41 10.19 3.75
C LEU A 150 -10.72 10.21 4.52
N GLY A 151 -11.79 9.65 3.95
CA GLY A 151 -13.09 9.55 4.60
C GLY A 151 -13.02 8.77 5.90
N LEU A 152 -12.35 7.61 5.88
CA LEU A 152 -12.20 6.76 7.07
C LEU A 152 -11.35 7.46 8.15
N THR A 153 -10.19 7.99 7.78
CA THR A 153 -9.30 8.61 8.77
C THR A 153 -9.86 9.92 9.33
N LEU A 154 -10.61 10.70 8.53
CA LEU A 154 -11.33 11.87 9.05
C LEU A 154 -12.44 11.46 10.04
N LEU A 155 -13.18 10.39 9.74
CA LEU A 155 -14.22 9.88 10.62
C LEU A 155 -13.66 9.39 11.96
N THR A 156 -12.61 8.57 11.94
CA THR A 156 -11.97 8.07 13.17
C THR A 156 -11.35 9.21 13.99
N ARG A 157 -10.74 10.21 13.32
CA ARG A 157 -10.22 11.42 14.01
C ARG A 157 -11.33 12.22 14.69
N ARG A 158 -12.51 12.35 14.07
CA ARG A 158 -13.65 13.02 14.70
C ARG A 158 -14.19 12.25 15.91
N LEU A 159 -14.32 10.94 15.79
CA LEU A 159 -14.80 10.09 16.88
C LEU A 159 -13.83 10.08 18.08
N SER A 160 -12.53 10.05 17.82
CA SER A 160 -11.51 10.10 18.89
C SER A 160 -11.43 11.44 19.61
N VAL A 161 -11.71 12.56 18.93
CA VAL A 161 -11.84 13.87 19.58
C VAL A 161 -13.11 13.92 20.46
N ALA A 162 -14.26 13.48 19.93
CA ALA A 162 -15.50 13.44 20.69
C ALA A 162 -15.42 12.56 21.94
N GLN A 163 -14.67 11.44 21.87
CA GLN A 163 -14.49 10.55 23.01
C GLN A 163 -13.60 11.17 24.10
N ARG A 164 -12.62 12.00 23.74
CA ARG A 164 -11.78 12.72 24.71
C ARG A 164 -12.56 13.80 25.45
N GLU A 165 -13.43 14.51 24.74
CA GLU A 165 -14.30 15.54 25.33
C GLU A 165 -15.34 14.93 26.29
N GLY A 166 -15.91 13.77 25.96
CA GLY A 166 -16.83 13.04 26.85
C GLY A 166 -16.17 12.53 28.14
N VAL A 167 -14.89 12.12 28.08
CA VAL A 167 -14.14 11.64 29.25
C VAL A 167 -13.73 12.79 30.18
N SER A 168 -13.42 13.98 29.66
CA SER A 168 -13.14 15.16 30.50
C SER A 168 -14.36 15.61 31.29
N VAL A 169 -15.54 15.66 30.66
CA VAL A 169 -16.79 16.06 31.32
C VAL A 169 -17.23 15.05 32.39
N GLY A 170 -17.03 13.75 32.14
CA GLY A 170 -17.32 12.71 33.14
C GLY A 170 -16.39 12.72 34.37
N ARG A 171 -15.14 13.20 34.21
CA ARG A 171 -14.21 13.36 35.34
C ARG A 171 -14.49 14.60 36.18
N GLU A 172 -15.01 15.67 35.58
CA GLU A 172 -15.45 16.86 36.32
C GLU A 172 -16.73 16.62 37.12
N ALA A 173 -17.67 15.81 36.60
CA ALA A 173 -18.91 15.47 37.30
C ALA A 173 -18.76 14.44 38.44
N SER A 174 -17.66 13.68 38.48
CA SER A 174 -17.38 12.70 39.53
C SER A 174 -16.50 13.25 40.67
N GLY A 175 -16.04 14.50 40.55
CA GLY A 175 -15.15 15.17 41.52
C GLY A 175 -15.85 16.16 42.47
N SER A 176 -17.17 16.30 42.38
CA SER A 176 -18.03 17.12 43.26
C SER A 176 -18.89 16.24 44.15
#